data_AF-A0A9X9HTJ0-F1
#
_entry.id   AF-A0A9X9HTJ0-F1
#
_cell.length_a   1.000
_cell.length_b   1.000
_cell.length_c   1.000
_cell.angle_alpha   90.00
_cell.angle_beta   90.00
_cell.angle_gamma   90.00
#
_symmetry.space_group_name_H-M   'P 1'
#
loop_
_entity.id
_entity.type
_entity.pdbx_description
1 polymer ?
#
loop_
_entity_poly.entity_id
_entity_poly.type
_entity_poly.pdbx_seq_one_letter_code
_entity_poly.pdbx_strand_id
1 'polypeptide(L)'
;MKKSLSLLIAALLGAAPATYADDVLTGDTRLACEAILCLSSGDRPSECASSIRRYFSIRHKKLGNTIKARRNFLKMCPSSSESAEMSGLVDAIANGAGRCDAQELNRMMRYSRFEQVCEQKNKYRFGRQYTSDENCQIVKKFYVRPDKPEYCKAYYDHGWTTAGDKVRYVGEEKNGGRWVDIR
;
A
#
# COMPACT_ATOMS: atom_id res chain seq x y z
N MET A 1 8.39 -30.77 63.81
CA MET A 1 8.57 -30.44 62.38
C MET A 1 7.38 -29.61 61.92
N LYS A 2 7.67 -28.36 61.53
CA LYS A 2 6.91 -27.40 60.70
C LYS A 2 5.43 -27.71 60.41
N LYS A 3 4.55 -26.72 60.65
CA LYS A 3 3.73 -26.12 59.58
C LYS A 3 3.15 -24.77 60.02
N SER A 4 3.40 -23.81 59.14
CA SER A 4 3.24 -22.37 59.25
C SER A 4 1.84 -21.88 58.89
N LEU A 5 1.43 -20.84 59.60
CA LEU A 5 0.61 -19.69 59.24
C LEU A 5 0.15 -19.59 57.76
N SER A 6 -1.13 -19.32 57.55
CA SER A 6 -1.64 -18.73 56.31
C SER A 6 -2.75 -17.73 56.65
N LEU A 7 -2.39 -16.44 56.61
CA LEU A 7 -3.34 -15.32 56.69
C LEU A 7 -3.84 -15.03 55.27
N LEU A 8 -5.16 -15.03 55.09
CA LEU A 8 -5.83 -14.66 53.85
C LEU A 8 -5.78 -13.14 53.67
N ILE A 9 -5.15 -12.67 52.58
CA ILE A 9 -5.22 -11.29 52.11
C ILE A 9 -6.39 -11.20 51.12
N ALA A 10 -7.47 -10.52 51.52
CA ALA A 10 -8.55 -10.16 50.64
C ALA A 10 -8.13 -8.94 49.79
N ALA A 11 -7.82 -9.17 48.51
CA ALA A 11 -7.60 -8.11 47.53
C ALA A 11 -8.96 -7.59 47.04
N LEU A 12 -9.34 -6.39 47.49
CA LEU A 12 -10.41 -5.61 46.88
C LEU A 12 -9.95 -5.13 45.50
N LEU A 13 -10.32 -5.85 44.45
CA LEU A 13 -10.27 -5.32 43.09
C LEU A 13 -11.36 -4.25 42.94
N GLY A 14 -10.97 -2.99 43.13
CA GLY A 14 -11.73 -1.86 42.62
C GLY A 14 -11.66 -1.89 41.09
N ALA A 15 -12.69 -2.40 40.43
CA ALA A 15 -12.90 -2.17 39.01
C ALA A 15 -13.19 -0.67 38.82
N ALA A 16 -12.17 0.09 38.45
CA ALA A 16 -12.38 1.41 37.89
C ALA A 16 -13.19 1.24 36.58
N PRO A 17 -14.30 1.96 36.38
CA PRO A 17 -14.87 2.04 35.05
C PRO A 17 -13.83 2.68 34.14
N ALA A 18 -13.41 1.96 33.10
CA ALA A 18 -12.74 2.58 31.97
C ALA A 18 -13.75 3.53 31.32
N THR A 19 -13.75 4.78 31.76
CA THR A 19 -14.41 5.86 31.05
C THR A 19 -13.60 6.09 29.77
N TYR A 20 -13.90 5.34 28.71
CA TYR A 20 -13.66 5.87 27.38
C TYR A 20 -14.55 7.11 27.30
N ALA A 21 -13.93 8.27 27.45
CA ALA A 21 -14.59 9.51 27.11
C ALA A 21 -15.02 9.37 25.64
N ASP A 22 -16.32 9.41 25.40
CA ASP A 22 -16.89 9.83 24.12
C ASP A 22 -16.45 11.29 23.88
N ASP A 23 -15.16 11.51 23.64
CA ASP A 23 -14.69 12.71 22.98
C ASP A 23 -15.21 12.59 21.54
N VAL A 24 -16.44 13.05 21.34
CA VAL A 24 -17.08 13.09 20.03
C VAL A 24 -16.21 13.99 19.16
N LEU A 25 -15.29 13.37 18.42
CA LEU A 25 -14.47 14.08 17.45
C LEU A 25 -15.41 14.70 16.43
N THR A 26 -15.23 15.99 16.14
CA THR A 26 -16.04 16.71 15.17
C THR A 26 -15.18 17.27 14.04
N GLY A 27 -15.83 17.65 12.93
CA GLY A 27 -15.17 18.31 11.80
C GLY A 27 -14.00 17.53 11.19
N ASP A 28 -12.93 18.25 10.85
CA ASP A 28 -11.74 17.69 10.20
C ASP A 28 -10.96 16.73 11.11
N THR A 29 -11.00 16.91 12.43
CA THR A 29 -10.38 16.00 13.40
C THR A 29 -10.96 14.59 13.28
N ARG A 30 -12.29 14.48 13.23
CA ARG A 30 -12.98 13.19 13.01
C ARG A 30 -12.60 12.58 11.66
N LEU A 31 -12.67 13.38 10.60
CA LEU A 31 -12.35 12.90 9.25
C LEU A 31 -10.89 12.48 9.10
N ALA A 32 -9.97 13.09 9.85
CA ALA A 32 -8.57 12.71 9.88
C ALA A 32 -8.38 11.31 10.49
N CYS A 33 -8.97 11.05 11.65
CA CYS A 33 -8.91 9.73 12.28
C CYS A 33 -9.58 8.65 11.41
N GLU A 34 -10.76 8.95 10.86
CA GLU A 34 -11.43 8.06 9.91
C GLU A 34 -10.58 7.82 8.66
N ALA A 35 -9.90 8.83 8.14
CA ALA A 35 -9.04 8.68 6.97
C ALA A 35 -7.82 7.79 7.27
N ILE A 36 -7.23 7.87 8.46
CA ILE A 36 -6.15 6.95 8.87
C ILE A 36 -6.66 5.51 8.80
N LEU A 37 -7.79 5.20 9.45
CA LEU A 37 -8.36 3.86 9.46
C LEU A 37 -8.73 3.37 8.05
N CYS A 38 -9.43 4.21 7.28
CA CYS A 38 -9.90 3.88 5.94
C CYS A 38 -8.78 3.75 4.89
N LEU A 39 -7.65 4.44 5.09
CA LEU A 39 -6.48 4.33 4.23
C LEU A 39 -5.53 3.24 4.70
N SER A 40 -5.57 2.82 5.97
CA SER A 40 -4.90 1.62 6.44
C SER A 40 -5.58 0.34 5.93
N SER A 41 -6.90 0.38 5.70
CA SER A 41 -7.62 -0.77 5.15
C SER A 41 -7.47 -0.87 3.62
N GLY A 42 -7.30 -2.10 3.13
CA GLY A 42 -7.51 -2.41 1.72
C GLY A 42 -8.98 -2.27 1.29
N ASP A 43 -9.91 -2.56 2.20
CA ASP A 43 -11.35 -2.45 1.97
C ASP A 43 -11.84 -1.04 2.26
N ARG A 44 -12.67 -0.51 1.35
CA ARG A 44 -13.22 0.86 1.43
C ARG A 44 -14.74 0.83 1.39
N PRO A 45 -15.39 0.60 2.54
CA PRO A 45 -16.85 0.64 2.63
C PRO A 45 -17.36 2.09 2.44
N SER A 46 -18.67 2.25 2.24
CA SER A 46 -19.30 3.54 1.97
C SER A 46 -19.06 4.60 3.06
N GLU A 47 -18.88 4.15 4.28
CA GLU A 47 -18.61 4.89 5.50
C GLU A 47 -17.28 5.65 5.40
N CYS A 48 -16.33 5.15 4.62
CA CYS A 48 -15.06 5.81 4.35
C CYS A 48 -15.16 6.94 3.33
N ALA A 49 -16.29 7.10 2.63
CA ALA A 49 -16.37 8.03 1.49
C ALA A 49 -16.11 9.49 1.90
N SER A 50 -16.58 9.93 3.07
CA SER A 50 -16.38 11.30 3.54
C SER A 50 -14.92 11.60 3.85
N SER A 51 -14.27 10.74 4.63
CA SER A 51 -12.90 10.91 5.10
C SER A 51 -11.90 10.78 3.94
N ILE A 52 -12.09 9.78 3.09
CA ILE A 52 -11.29 9.57 1.88
C ILE A 52 -11.43 10.74 0.91
N ARG A 53 -12.66 11.22 0.66
CA ARG A 53 -12.89 12.39 -0.21
C ARG A 53 -12.21 13.63 0.34
N ARG A 54 -12.30 13.87 1.66
CA ARG A 54 -11.62 14.99 2.32
C ARG A 54 -10.11 14.90 2.20
N TYR A 55 -9.54 13.72 2.38
CA TYR A 55 -8.10 13.47 2.24
C TYR A 55 -7.63 13.74 0.80
N PHE A 56 -8.32 13.17 -0.20
CA PHE A 56 -7.93 13.31 -1.61
C PHE A 56 -8.25 14.70 -2.19
N SER A 57 -9.18 15.47 -1.60
CA SER A 57 -9.42 16.87 -1.98
C SER A 57 -8.25 17.79 -1.62
N ILE A 58 -7.38 17.39 -0.68
CA ILE A 58 -6.15 18.10 -0.35
C ILE A 58 -5.15 17.87 -1.48
N ARG A 59 -5.00 18.90 -2.32
CA ARG A 59 -4.09 18.90 -3.45
C ARG A 59 -3.46 20.28 -3.63
N HIS A 60 -2.18 20.29 -3.96
CA HIS A 60 -1.42 21.47 -4.32
C HIS A 60 -0.73 21.27 -5.67
N LYS A 61 -0.22 22.36 -6.26
CA LYS A 61 0.53 22.32 -7.53
C LYS A 61 1.76 21.41 -7.48
N LYS A 62 2.44 21.35 -6.33
CA LYS A 62 3.64 20.54 -6.12
C LYS A 62 3.31 19.32 -5.28
N LEU A 63 3.75 18.13 -5.72
CA LEU A 63 3.51 16.86 -5.01
C LEU A 63 3.99 16.88 -3.55
N GLY A 64 5.19 17.41 -3.30
CA GLY A 64 5.71 17.54 -1.93
C GLY A 64 4.81 18.38 -1.01
N ASN A 65 4.18 19.43 -1.56
CA ASN A 65 3.21 20.24 -0.79
C ASN A 65 1.92 19.47 -0.53
N THR A 66 1.43 18.69 -1.51
CA THR A 66 0.29 17.78 -1.33
C THR A 66 0.55 16.77 -0.23
N ILE A 67 1.71 16.10 -0.23
CA ILE A 67 2.09 15.12 0.78
C ILE A 67 2.18 15.79 2.17
N LYS A 68 2.84 16.95 2.27
CA LYS A 68 2.94 17.71 3.53
C LYS A 68 1.56 18.09 4.06
N ALA A 69 0.66 18.59 3.20
CA ALA A 69 -0.68 19.00 3.61
C ALA A 69 -1.55 17.81 4.02
N ARG A 70 -1.47 16.69 3.29
CA ARG A 70 -2.14 15.43 3.66
C ARG A 70 -1.65 14.90 5.01
N ARG A 71 -0.33 14.89 5.23
CA ARG A 71 0.25 14.55 6.54
C ARG A 71 -0.29 15.46 7.64
N ASN A 72 -0.32 16.78 7.42
CA ASN A 72 -0.84 17.73 8.41
C ASN A 72 -2.32 17.50 8.71
N PHE A 73 -3.13 17.14 7.72
CA PHE A 73 -4.52 16.74 7.92
C PHE A 73 -4.62 15.47 8.77
N LEU A 74 -3.87 14.41 8.46
CA LEU A 74 -3.86 13.18 9.27
C LEU A 74 -3.40 13.46 10.71
N LYS A 75 -2.47 14.39 10.91
CA LYS A 75 -1.99 14.85 12.23
C LYS A 75 -3.04 15.59 13.05
N MET A 76 -4.20 15.93 12.49
CA MET A 76 -5.32 16.44 13.28
C MET A 76 -5.93 15.34 14.16
N CYS A 77 -5.73 14.07 13.83
CA CYS A 77 -6.16 12.96 14.68
C CYS A 77 -5.26 12.87 15.93
N PRO A 78 -5.81 12.90 17.17
CA PRO A 78 -5.00 12.83 18.39
C PRO A 78 -4.07 11.60 18.45
N SER A 79 -4.55 10.45 17.96
CA SER A 79 -3.77 9.20 17.95
C SER A 79 -2.65 9.15 16.90
N SER A 80 -2.61 10.10 15.97
CA SER A 80 -1.62 10.13 14.88
C SER A 80 -0.15 10.25 15.35
N SER A 81 0.07 10.70 16.58
CA SER A 81 1.39 10.90 17.18
C SER A 81 1.55 10.23 18.55
N GLU A 82 0.67 9.29 18.90
CA GLU A 82 0.74 8.58 20.19
C GLU A 82 1.96 7.66 20.28
N SER A 83 2.47 7.18 19.14
CA SER A 83 3.67 6.36 19.07
C SER A 83 4.49 6.62 17.81
N ALA A 84 5.72 6.08 17.79
CA ALA A 84 6.58 6.13 16.60
C ALA A 84 5.94 5.36 15.43
N GLU A 85 5.27 4.26 15.72
CA GLU A 85 4.55 3.44 14.75
C GLU A 85 3.34 4.19 14.17
N MET A 86 2.57 4.92 14.99
CA MET A 86 1.43 5.73 14.50
C MET A 86 1.94 6.86 13.60
N SER A 87 3.02 7.51 14.03
CA SER A 87 3.67 8.56 13.24
C SER A 87 4.20 8.01 11.91
N GLY A 88 4.81 6.82 11.95
CA GLY A 88 5.28 6.09 10.77
C GLY A 88 4.15 5.74 9.81
N LEU A 89 3.01 5.27 10.32
CA LEU A 89 1.82 4.98 9.52
C LEU A 89 1.30 6.23 8.82
N VAL A 90 1.18 7.34 9.54
CA VAL A 90 0.73 8.62 9.00
C VAL A 90 1.65 9.10 7.87
N ASP A 91 2.95 8.95 8.03
CA ASP A 91 3.94 9.26 7.00
C ASP A 91 3.82 8.32 5.79
N ALA A 92 3.63 7.03 6.03
CA ALA A 92 3.47 6.03 5.00
C ALA A 92 2.18 6.28 4.17
N ILE A 93 1.05 6.53 4.83
CA ILE A 93 -0.22 6.91 4.18
C ILE A 93 -0.03 8.19 3.37
N ALA A 94 0.55 9.24 3.96
CA ALA A 94 0.77 10.53 3.27
C ALA A 94 1.59 10.39 1.98
N ASN A 95 2.57 9.49 1.97
CA ASN A 95 3.41 9.22 0.80
C ASN A 95 2.78 8.23 -0.18
N GLY A 96 2.03 7.22 0.29
CA GLY A 96 1.59 6.09 -0.53
C GLY A 96 0.13 6.17 -1.02
N ALA A 97 -0.79 6.73 -0.24
CA ALA A 97 -2.21 6.68 -0.55
C ALA A 97 -2.55 7.40 -1.87
N GLY A 98 -3.18 6.67 -2.79
CA GLY A 98 -3.51 7.12 -4.16
C GLY A 98 -2.31 7.23 -5.09
N ARG A 99 -1.17 6.60 -4.74
CA ARG A 99 0.06 6.58 -5.54
C ARG A 99 0.67 5.18 -5.71
N CYS A 100 -0.02 4.18 -5.20
CA CYS A 100 0.43 2.79 -5.18
C CYS A 100 -0.61 1.82 -5.76
N ASP A 101 -1.77 2.31 -6.21
CA ASP A 101 -2.74 1.48 -6.92
C ASP A 101 -2.16 0.91 -8.23
N ALA A 102 -2.82 -0.11 -8.77
CA ALA A 102 -2.34 -0.80 -9.95
C ALA A 102 -2.19 0.13 -11.16
N GLN A 103 -3.06 1.13 -11.31
CA GLN A 103 -2.97 2.09 -12.41
C GLN A 103 -1.66 2.89 -12.32
N GLU A 104 -1.37 3.46 -11.15
CA GLU A 104 -0.17 4.27 -10.96
C GLU A 104 1.10 3.44 -11.03
N LEU A 105 1.12 2.23 -10.43
CA LEU A 105 2.26 1.31 -10.53
C LEU A 105 2.54 0.91 -11.98
N ASN A 106 1.51 0.58 -12.77
CA ASN A 106 1.68 0.28 -14.20
C ASN A 106 2.18 1.48 -15.00
N ARG A 107 1.87 2.71 -14.58
CA ARG A 107 2.35 3.93 -15.22
C ARG A 107 3.81 4.20 -14.88
N MET A 108 4.16 4.17 -13.61
CA MET A 108 5.46 4.59 -13.11
C MET A 108 6.55 3.53 -13.22
N MET A 109 6.17 2.24 -13.14
CA MET A 109 7.12 1.12 -13.25
C MET A 109 7.32 0.68 -14.71
N ARG A 110 6.72 1.40 -15.67
CA ARG A 110 6.87 1.13 -17.09
C ARG A 110 8.26 1.51 -17.57
N TYR A 111 8.89 0.60 -18.31
CA TYR A 111 10.14 0.87 -19.02
C TYR A 111 10.11 0.25 -20.41
N SER A 112 11.10 0.59 -21.23
CA SER A 112 11.25 0.01 -22.56
C SER A 112 12.61 -0.65 -22.72
N ARG A 113 12.65 -1.72 -23.49
CA ARG A 113 13.88 -2.41 -23.89
C ARG A 113 13.84 -2.70 -25.38
N PHE A 114 15.00 -2.57 -26.02
CA PHE A 114 15.19 -3.03 -27.39
C PHE A 114 15.45 -4.54 -27.38
N GLU A 115 14.68 -5.27 -28.18
CA GLU A 115 14.84 -6.71 -28.34
C GLU A 115 14.93 -7.06 -29.80
N GLN A 116 15.79 -8.03 -30.11
CA GLN A 116 15.83 -8.64 -31.42
C GLN A 116 14.69 -9.67 -31.50
N VAL A 117 13.82 -9.50 -32.48
CA VAL A 117 12.74 -10.44 -32.79
C VAL A 117 13.00 -10.97 -34.18
N CYS A 118 13.09 -12.29 -34.31
CA CYS A 118 13.32 -12.98 -35.57
C CYS A 118 12.10 -13.82 -35.94
N GLU A 119 11.86 -13.97 -37.24
CA GLU A 119 10.90 -14.93 -37.77
C GLU A 119 11.52 -16.33 -37.73
N GLN A 120 10.85 -17.27 -37.08
CA GLN A 120 11.31 -18.66 -37.07
C GLN A 120 10.76 -19.39 -38.30
N LYS A 121 11.64 -19.93 -39.14
CA LYS A 121 11.27 -20.76 -40.29
C LYS A 121 11.85 -22.14 -40.19
N ASN A 122 11.02 -23.14 -40.48
CA ASN A 122 11.46 -24.51 -40.67
C ASN A 122 12.13 -24.66 -42.03
N LYS A 123 13.36 -25.18 -42.03
CA LYS A 123 14.13 -25.50 -43.23
C LYS A 123 14.47 -26.97 -43.25
N TYR A 124 14.70 -27.51 -44.45
CA TYR A 124 15.08 -28.91 -44.65
C TYR A 124 16.42 -28.99 -45.36
N ARG A 125 17.37 -29.74 -44.79
CA ARG A 125 18.69 -29.98 -45.40
C ARG A 125 19.18 -31.37 -45.03
N PHE A 126 19.68 -32.13 -46.01
CA PHE A 126 20.19 -33.50 -45.84
C PHE A 126 19.26 -34.44 -45.07
N GLY A 127 17.96 -34.43 -45.38
CA GLY A 127 17.02 -35.33 -44.73
C GLY A 127 16.59 -34.90 -43.31
N ARG A 128 17.04 -33.73 -42.82
CA ARG A 128 16.74 -33.24 -41.47
C ARG A 128 16.04 -31.89 -41.52
N GLN A 129 14.98 -31.77 -40.72
CA GLN A 129 14.30 -30.51 -40.46
C GLN A 129 15.02 -29.76 -39.33
N TYR A 130 15.20 -28.45 -39.51
CA TYR A 130 15.75 -27.56 -38.49
C TYR A 130 15.05 -26.20 -38.53
N THR A 131 15.03 -25.50 -37.40
CA THR A 131 14.50 -24.14 -37.30
C THR A 131 15.64 -23.14 -37.52
N SER A 132 15.40 -22.14 -38.35
CA SER A 132 16.32 -21.04 -38.64
C SER A 132 15.62 -19.72 -38.35
N ASP A 133 16.31 -18.83 -37.65
CA ASP A 133 15.89 -17.44 -37.51
C ASP A 133 16.16 -16.69 -38.82
N GLU A 134 15.16 -15.96 -39.31
CA GLU A 134 15.23 -15.06 -40.45
C GLU A 134 14.59 -13.71 -40.09
N ASN A 135 14.78 -12.69 -40.95
CA ASN A 135 14.09 -11.40 -40.85
C ASN A 135 14.15 -10.75 -39.45
N CYS A 136 15.32 -10.82 -38.80
CA CYS A 136 15.50 -10.29 -37.45
C CYS A 136 15.42 -8.76 -37.44
N GLN A 137 14.57 -8.21 -36.56
CA GLN A 137 14.40 -6.78 -36.36
C GLN A 137 14.59 -6.41 -34.90
N ILE A 138 15.20 -5.25 -34.64
CA ILE A 138 15.27 -4.68 -33.30
C ILE A 138 13.99 -3.89 -33.06
N VAL A 139 13.14 -4.39 -32.17
CA VAL A 139 11.88 -3.75 -31.80
C VAL A 139 11.95 -3.20 -30.39
N LYS A 140 11.30 -2.05 -30.17
CA LYS A 140 11.14 -1.47 -28.84
C LYS A 140 9.92 -2.08 -28.17
N LYS A 141 10.13 -2.88 -27.12
CA LYS A 141 9.06 -3.44 -26.29
C LYS A 141 8.93 -2.68 -24.98
N PHE A 142 7.73 -2.71 -24.40
CA PHE A 142 7.42 -2.08 -23.12
C PHE A 142 7.09 -3.15 -22.09
N TYR A 143 7.59 -2.93 -20.88
CA TYR A 143 7.44 -3.83 -19.75
C TYR A 143 7.09 -3.03 -18.50
N VAL A 144 6.60 -3.72 -17.47
CA VAL A 144 6.30 -3.13 -16.17
C VAL A 144 7.09 -3.90 -15.13
N ARG A 145 7.90 -3.23 -14.32
CA ARG A 145 8.69 -3.91 -13.28
C ARG A 145 7.78 -4.50 -12.20
N PRO A 146 8.10 -5.70 -11.68
CA PRO A 146 7.36 -6.32 -10.57
C PRO A 146 7.72 -5.75 -9.20
N ASP A 147 8.71 -4.86 -9.12
CA ASP A 147 9.12 -4.22 -7.87
C ASP A 147 8.30 -2.98 -7.55
N LYS A 148 8.01 -2.78 -6.27
CA LYS A 148 7.38 -1.54 -5.78
C LYS A 148 8.42 -0.47 -5.48
N PRO A 149 8.12 0.82 -5.70
CA PRO A 149 8.90 1.93 -5.15
C PRO A 149 8.96 1.87 -3.63
N GLU A 150 10.02 2.42 -3.04
CA GLU A 150 10.25 2.36 -1.60
C GLU A 150 9.08 2.91 -0.77
N TYR A 151 8.49 4.04 -1.20
CA TYR A 151 7.36 4.62 -0.49
C TYR A 151 6.09 3.76 -0.55
N CYS A 152 5.93 2.93 -1.58
CA CYS A 152 4.83 1.98 -1.66
C CYS A 152 5.09 0.76 -0.78
N LYS A 153 6.33 0.28 -0.69
CA LYS A 153 6.72 -0.76 0.28
C LYS A 153 6.47 -0.28 1.70
N ALA A 154 6.95 0.91 2.06
CA ALA A 154 6.73 1.49 3.38
C ALA A 154 5.24 1.62 3.75
N TYR A 155 4.36 1.85 2.78
CA TYR A 155 2.91 1.94 2.99
C TYR A 155 2.20 0.59 3.00
N TYR A 156 2.64 -0.38 2.21
CA TYR A 156 2.00 -1.69 2.11
C TYR A 156 2.49 -2.70 3.12
N ASP A 157 3.77 -2.61 3.49
CA ASP A 157 4.42 -3.52 4.42
C ASP A 157 4.42 -2.94 5.85
N HIS A 158 3.74 -1.80 6.07
CA HIS A 158 3.56 -1.23 7.41
C HIS A 158 2.72 -2.19 8.27
N GLY A 159 3.12 -2.45 9.51
CA GLY A 159 2.46 -3.45 10.37
C GLY A 159 0.98 -3.18 10.74
N TRP A 160 0.43 -2.03 10.35
CA TRP A 160 -0.94 -1.58 10.66
C TRP A 160 -1.74 -1.21 9.41
N THR A 161 -1.39 -1.81 8.27
CA THR A 161 -2.08 -1.63 7.01
C THR A 161 -2.41 -2.99 6.39
N THR A 162 -3.50 -3.05 5.64
CA THR A 162 -3.83 -4.14 4.72
C THR A 162 -3.99 -3.60 3.28
N ALA A 163 -3.62 -2.34 3.05
CA ALA A 163 -3.74 -1.72 1.73
C ALA A 163 -2.93 -2.44 0.64
N GLY A 164 -1.84 -3.11 1.03
CA GLY A 164 -1.00 -3.90 0.13
C GLY A 164 -1.67 -5.15 -0.41
N ASP A 165 -2.61 -5.73 0.35
CA ASP A 165 -3.29 -6.98 -0.02
C ASP A 165 -4.20 -6.81 -1.25
N LYS A 166 -4.58 -5.56 -1.55
CA LYS A 166 -5.44 -5.22 -2.68
C LYS A 166 -4.67 -4.91 -3.96
N VAL A 167 -3.35 -5.04 -4.00
CA VAL A 167 -2.56 -4.77 -5.21
C VAL A 167 -1.48 -5.82 -5.40
N ARG A 168 -1.54 -6.58 -6.50
CA ARG A 168 -0.54 -7.60 -6.84
C ARG A 168 -0.03 -7.49 -8.26
N TYR A 169 1.17 -8.00 -8.47
CA TYR A 169 1.70 -8.22 -9.81
C TYR A 169 1.23 -9.57 -10.36
N VAL A 170 0.88 -9.62 -11.65
CA VAL A 170 0.42 -10.82 -12.35
C VAL A 170 1.19 -11.01 -13.64
N GLY A 171 1.50 -12.26 -13.98
CA GLY A 171 2.30 -12.62 -15.15
C GLY A 171 3.80 -12.48 -14.91
N GLU A 172 4.57 -12.65 -15.97
CA GLU A 172 6.03 -12.47 -15.96
C GLU A 172 6.39 -11.13 -16.59
N GLU A 173 7.40 -10.45 -16.04
CA GLU A 173 7.81 -9.11 -16.49
C GLU A 173 8.04 -9.02 -18.01
N LYS A 174 8.68 -10.02 -18.59
CA LYS A 174 8.98 -10.07 -20.03
C LYS A 174 7.85 -10.66 -20.88
N ASN A 175 6.77 -11.11 -20.26
CA ASN A 175 5.65 -11.78 -20.92
C ASN A 175 4.30 -11.20 -20.45
N GLY A 176 4.12 -9.90 -20.65
CA GLY A 176 2.83 -9.22 -20.40
C GLY A 176 2.51 -8.97 -18.92
N GLY A 177 3.50 -9.07 -18.03
CA GLY A 177 3.32 -8.84 -16.61
C GLY A 177 2.86 -7.42 -16.27
N ARG A 178 1.99 -7.29 -15.27
CA ARG A 178 1.38 -6.02 -14.85
C ARG A 178 0.87 -6.04 -13.41
N TRP A 179 0.67 -4.87 -12.84
CA TRP A 179 -0.03 -4.69 -11.56
C TRP A 179 -1.55 -4.75 -11.77
N VAL A 180 -2.28 -5.34 -10.83
CA VAL A 180 -3.74 -5.38 -10.81
C VAL A 180 -4.26 -5.13 -9.39
N ASP A 181 -5.38 -4.41 -9.31
CA ASP A 181 -6.13 -4.27 -8.06
C ASP A 181 -6.95 -5.55 -7.84
N ILE A 182 -6.91 -6.07 -6.62
CA ILE A 182 -7.67 -7.23 -6.16
C ILE A 182 -8.90 -6.71 -5.42
N ARG A 183 -10.05 -7.35 -5.66
CA ARG A 183 -11.28 -7.07 -4.91
C ARG A 183 -11.28 -7.83 -3.60
#